data_AF-A0A7G2SFT2-F1
#
_entry.id   AF-A0A7G2SFT2-F1
#
_cell.length_a   1.000
_cell.length_b   1.000
_cell.length_c   1.000
_cell.angle_alpha   90.00
_cell.angle_beta   90.00
_cell.angle_gamma   90.00
#
_symmetry.space_group_name_H-M   'P 1'
#
loop_
_entity.id
_entity.type
_entity.pdbx_description
1 polymer ?
#
loop_
_entity_poly.entity_id
_entity_poly.type
_entity_poly.pdbx_seq_one_letter_code
_entity_poly.pdbx_strand_id
1 'polypeptide(L)'
;MNASTKALIPVVQLSEHEQEVQRALQICNACRYCESFCAVFAAMTKRLEFNQADIHYLANLCHNCGACLHACQYAPPQEFGVNIPKAMAQVRLETYQEFATPQPLGRLYKSVGIPFVSVLTLIFFFCMLAVVWYKGTDLFAGYQGNFYAIFPHNFLALLFGATFSVA
;
A
#
# COMPACT_ATOMS: atom_id res chain seq x y z
N MET A 1 -44.91 1.21 -1.18
CA MET A 1 -44.33 0.78 0.11
C MET A 1 -42.89 1.27 0.13
N ASN A 2 -42.64 2.47 0.68
CA ASN A 2 -41.29 3.03 0.78
C ASN A 2 -40.71 2.66 2.13
N ALA A 3 -39.90 1.60 2.17
CA ALA A 3 -39.09 1.31 3.34
C ALA A 3 -38.02 2.40 3.49
N SER A 4 -37.90 2.95 4.70
CA SER A 4 -36.83 3.88 5.06
C SER A 4 -35.48 3.20 4.86
N THR A 5 -34.56 3.85 4.15
CA THR A 5 -33.17 3.38 3.90
C THR A 5 -32.38 3.08 5.17
N LYS A 6 -32.88 3.49 6.34
CA LYS A 6 -32.33 3.14 7.67
C LYS A 6 -32.59 1.70 8.12
N ALA A 7 -33.46 0.96 7.44
CA ALA A 7 -33.85 -0.42 7.78
C ALA A 7 -33.28 -1.48 6.83
N LEU A 8 -32.24 -1.14 6.05
CA LEU A 8 -31.53 -2.10 5.22
C LEU A 8 -30.32 -2.63 6.00
N ILE A 9 -30.19 -3.96 6.08
CA ILE A 9 -28.95 -4.60 6.54
C ILE A 9 -27.84 -4.02 5.65
N PRO A 10 -26.77 -3.41 6.21
CA PRO A 10 -25.66 -2.95 5.42
C PRO A 10 -24.99 -4.19 4.81
N VAL A 11 -25.34 -4.52 3.58
CA VAL A 11 -24.58 -5.48 2.79
C VAL A 11 -23.26 -4.77 2.53
N VAL A 12 -22.17 -5.29 3.09
CA VAL A 12 -20.81 -4.81 2.78
C VAL A 12 -20.61 -5.08 1.28
N GLN A 13 -20.82 -4.05 0.48
CA GLN A 13 -20.61 -4.09 -0.96
C GLN A 13 -19.12 -3.93 -1.21
N LEU A 14 -18.51 -4.95 -1.81
CA LEU A 14 -17.10 -4.88 -2.20
C LEU A 14 -16.90 -3.79 -3.27
N SER A 15 -15.81 -3.05 -3.18
CA SER A 15 -15.34 -2.14 -4.24
C SER A 15 -15.04 -2.92 -5.52
N GLU A 16 -14.92 -2.24 -6.65
CA GLU A 16 -14.52 -2.88 -7.92
C GLU A 16 -13.16 -3.60 -7.79
N HIS A 17 -12.20 -2.99 -7.08
CA HIS A 17 -10.88 -3.58 -6.85
C HIS A 17 -10.94 -4.78 -5.90
N GLU A 18 -11.78 -4.72 -4.86
CA GLU A 18 -12.01 -5.85 -3.96
C GLU A 18 -12.70 -7.02 -4.68
N GLN A 19 -13.68 -6.74 -5.55
CA GLN A 19 -14.34 -7.76 -6.38
C GLN A 19 -13.35 -8.44 -7.32
N GLU A 20 -12.43 -7.69 -7.93
CA GLU A 20 -11.39 -8.26 -8.79
C GLU A 20 -10.42 -9.15 -8.01
N VAL A 21 -10.00 -8.73 -6.81
CA VAL A 21 -9.19 -9.59 -5.93
C VAL A 21 -9.96 -10.85 -5.55
N GLN A 22 -11.24 -10.72 -5.17
CA GLN A 22 -12.08 -11.88 -4.83
C GLN A 22 -12.15 -12.88 -6.00
N ARG A 23 -12.45 -12.40 -7.21
CA ARG A 23 -12.52 -13.22 -8.43
C ARG A 23 -11.17 -13.91 -8.71
N ALA A 24 -10.09 -13.14 -8.69
CA ALA A 24 -8.76 -13.67 -8.99
C ALA A 24 -8.31 -14.71 -7.95
N LEU A 25 -8.62 -14.49 -6.66
CA LEU A 25 -8.32 -15.44 -5.58
C LEU A 25 -9.19 -16.70 -5.64
N GLN A 26 -10.46 -16.61 -6.05
CA GLN A 26 -11.31 -17.78 -6.29
C GLN A 26 -10.71 -18.67 -7.39
N ILE A 27 -10.30 -18.08 -8.52
CA ILE A 27 -9.64 -18.82 -9.61
C ILE A 27 -8.30 -19.41 -9.15
N CYS A 28 -7.49 -18.62 -8.42
CA CYS A 28 -6.21 -19.04 -7.86
C CYS A 28 -6.37 -20.25 -6.92
N ASN A 29 -7.36 -20.19 -6.01
CA ASN A 29 -7.62 -21.24 -5.03
C ASN A 29 -8.20 -22.51 -5.67
N ALA A 30 -8.90 -22.38 -6.81
CA ALA A 30 -9.35 -23.54 -7.58
C ALA A 30 -8.20 -24.21 -8.35
N CYS A 31 -7.30 -23.43 -8.95
CA CYS A 31 -6.23 -23.95 -9.80
C CYS A 31 -5.01 -24.47 -9.02
N ARG A 32 -4.58 -23.73 -8.00
CA ARG A 32 -3.44 -24.03 -7.09
C ARG A 32 -2.09 -24.36 -7.74
N TYR A 33 -1.96 -24.30 -9.07
CA TYR A 33 -0.76 -24.70 -9.80
C TYR A 33 0.50 -23.91 -9.37
N CYS A 34 0.32 -22.66 -8.96
CA CYS A 34 1.41 -21.75 -8.57
C CYS A 34 1.61 -21.66 -7.05
N GLU A 35 1.08 -22.60 -6.27
CA GLU A 35 1.02 -22.46 -4.80
C GLU A 35 2.39 -22.30 -4.13
N SER A 36 3.43 -22.94 -4.66
CA SER A 36 4.81 -22.84 -4.14
C SER A 36 5.53 -21.54 -4.52
N PHE A 37 5.00 -20.74 -5.45
CA PHE A 37 5.63 -19.49 -5.89
C PHE A 37 5.18 -18.27 -5.07
N CYS A 38 4.09 -18.40 -4.30
CA CYS A 38 3.48 -17.29 -3.58
C CYS A 38 3.51 -17.52 -2.07
N ALA A 39 4.30 -16.72 -1.35
CA ALA A 39 4.35 -16.80 0.12
C ALA A 39 3.00 -16.52 0.81
N VAL A 40 2.11 -15.75 0.15
CA VAL A 40 0.76 -15.44 0.64
C VAL A 40 -0.18 -16.65 0.55
N PHE A 41 0.13 -17.64 -0.28
CA PHE A 41 -0.78 -18.74 -0.61
C PHE A 41 -1.15 -19.59 0.61
N ALA A 42 -0.20 -19.81 1.53
CA ALA A 42 -0.45 -20.53 2.78
C ALA A 42 -1.45 -19.81 3.70
N ALA A 43 -1.52 -18.47 3.63
CA ALA A 43 -2.58 -17.72 4.29
C ALA A 43 -3.89 -17.83 3.50
N MET A 44 -3.84 -17.59 2.19
CA MET A 44 -5.01 -17.62 1.30
C MET A 44 -5.83 -18.92 1.43
N THR A 45 -5.18 -20.08 1.40
CA THR A 45 -5.85 -21.41 1.44
C THR A 45 -6.51 -21.76 2.76
N LYS A 46 -6.29 -20.98 3.82
CA LYS A 46 -7.01 -21.13 5.10
C LYS A 46 -8.38 -20.45 5.08
N ARG A 47 -8.75 -19.80 3.98
CA ARG A 47 -10.04 -19.12 3.80
C ARG A 47 -10.94 -19.95 2.88
N LEU A 48 -12.22 -20.07 3.27
CA LEU A 48 -13.27 -20.67 2.44
C LEU A 48 -13.86 -19.64 1.48
N GLU A 49 -13.95 -18.39 1.93
CA GLU A 49 -14.47 -17.24 1.18
C GLU A 49 -13.50 -16.07 1.33
N PHE A 50 -13.52 -15.15 0.36
CA PHE A 50 -12.71 -13.94 0.39
C PHE A 50 -13.63 -12.74 0.65
N ASN A 51 -13.96 -12.51 1.92
CA ASN A 51 -14.67 -11.31 2.35
C ASN A 51 -13.73 -10.08 2.36
N GLN A 52 -14.28 -8.89 2.61
CA GLN A 52 -13.50 -7.64 2.61
C GLN A 52 -12.28 -7.67 3.53
N ALA A 53 -12.44 -8.16 4.77
CA ALA A 53 -11.35 -8.19 5.74
C ALA A 53 -10.22 -9.14 5.32
N ASP A 54 -10.58 -10.30 4.76
CA ASP A 54 -9.60 -11.23 4.20
C ASP A 54 -8.89 -10.66 2.97
N ILE A 55 -9.61 -9.96 2.10
CA ILE A 55 -9.04 -9.28 0.93
C ILE A 55 -8.04 -8.20 1.37
N HIS A 56 -8.40 -7.35 2.33
CA HIS A 56 -7.51 -6.32 2.89
C HIS A 56 -6.27 -6.93 3.53
N TYR A 57 -6.45 -7.99 4.32
CA TYR A 57 -5.35 -8.71 4.96
C TYR A 57 -4.39 -9.32 3.92
N LEU A 58 -4.91 -10.04 2.92
CA LEU A 58 -4.08 -10.68 1.90
C LEU A 58 -3.38 -9.65 0.98
N ALA A 59 -4.04 -8.53 0.67
CA ALA A 59 -3.46 -7.44 -0.10
C ALA A 59 -2.25 -6.80 0.60
N ASN A 60 -2.33 -6.67 1.93
CA ASN A 60 -1.25 -6.13 2.76
C ASN A 60 -0.17 -7.18 3.09
N LEU A 61 -0.47 -8.48 2.96
CA LEU A 61 0.53 -9.56 3.05
C LEU A 61 1.29 -9.77 1.73
N CYS A 62 0.71 -9.37 0.60
CA CYS A 62 1.33 -9.49 -0.72
C CYS A 62 2.50 -8.51 -0.90
N HIS A 63 3.70 -8.98 -1.25
CA HIS A 63 4.86 -8.11 -1.52
C HIS A 63 5.03 -7.72 -3.00
N ASN A 64 4.04 -8.03 -3.85
CA ASN A 64 4.08 -7.70 -5.28
C ASN A 64 5.34 -8.23 -6.00
N CYS A 65 5.87 -9.39 -5.60
CA CYS A 65 7.10 -9.97 -6.16
C CYS A 65 6.94 -10.54 -7.58
N GLY A 66 5.70 -10.77 -8.05
CA GLY A 66 5.40 -11.20 -9.42
C GLY A 66 5.60 -12.68 -9.73
N ALA A 67 6.22 -13.47 -8.86
CA ALA A 67 6.51 -14.90 -9.14
C ALA A 67 5.25 -15.72 -9.48
N CYS A 68 4.14 -15.49 -8.75
CA CYS A 68 2.87 -16.15 -9.03
C CYS A 68 2.27 -15.75 -10.39
N LEU A 69 2.50 -14.52 -10.85
CA LEU A 69 2.02 -14.04 -12.15
C LEU A 69 2.77 -14.74 -13.29
N HIS A 70 4.10 -14.84 -13.17
CA HIS A 70 4.92 -15.50 -14.19
C HIS A 70 4.66 -17.00 -14.32
N ALA A 71 4.23 -17.67 -13.24
CA ALA A 71 3.88 -19.09 -13.26
C ALA A 71 2.41 -19.35 -13.63
N CYS A 72 1.54 -18.33 -13.66
CA CYS A 72 0.10 -18.51 -13.77
C CYS A 72 -0.32 -18.90 -15.19
N GLN A 73 -1.04 -20.03 -15.31
CA GLN A 73 -1.63 -20.50 -16.58
C GLN A 73 -2.71 -19.56 -17.13
N TYR A 74 -3.31 -18.75 -16.25
CA TYR A 74 -4.39 -17.82 -16.55
C TYR A 74 -3.95 -16.35 -16.55
N ALA A 75 -2.64 -16.09 -16.52
CA ALA A 75 -2.13 -14.75 -16.70
C ALA A 75 -2.48 -14.23 -18.11
N PRO A 76 -2.57 -12.90 -18.31
CA PRO A 76 -2.71 -12.31 -19.64
C PRO A 76 -1.65 -12.87 -20.62
N PRO A 77 -2.01 -13.15 -21.88
CA PRO A 77 -3.23 -12.74 -22.59
C PRO A 77 -4.43 -13.72 -22.46
N GLN A 78 -4.38 -14.70 -21.56
CA GLN A 78 -5.49 -15.65 -21.37
C GLN A 78 -6.77 -14.92 -20.91
N GLU A 79 -7.94 -15.45 -21.28
CA GLU A 79 -9.27 -14.81 -21.10
C GLU A 79 -9.66 -14.48 -19.66
N PHE A 80 -9.21 -15.24 -18.65
CA PHE A 80 -9.44 -14.91 -17.24
C PHE A 80 -8.54 -13.77 -16.75
N GLY A 81 -7.43 -13.50 -17.45
CA GLY A 81 -6.56 -12.36 -17.23
C GLY A 81 -6.05 -12.20 -15.79
N VAL A 82 -5.81 -13.31 -15.08
CA VAL A 82 -5.50 -13.32 -13.65
C VAL A 82 -4.18 -12.59 -13.39
N ASN A 83 -4.26 -11.46 -12.68
CA ASN A 83 -3.09 -10.69 -12.25
C ASN A 83 -3.18 -10.35 -10.76
N ILE A 84 -2.87 -11.36 -9.93
CA ILE A 84 -2.88 -11.24 -8.46
C ILE A 84 -2.04 -10.06 -7.95
N PRO A 85 -0.77 -9.84 -8.40
CA PRO A 85 0.03 -8.73 -7.91
C PRO A 85 -0.63 -7.36 -8.16
N LYS A 86 -1.15 -7.15 -9.38
CA LYS A 86 -1.84 -5.89 -9.74
C LYS A 86 -3.11 -5.69 -8.91
N ALA A 87 -3.99 -6.69 -8.85
CA ALA A 87 -5.25 -6.59 -8.13
C ALA A 87 -5.02 -6.31 -6.62
N MET A 88 -4.09 -7.04 -6.01
CA MET A 88 -3.70 -6.81 -4.61
C MET A 88 -3.10 -5.43 -4.37
N ALA A 89 -2.28 -4.93 -5.30
CA ALA A 89 -1.67 -3.61 -5.18
C ALA A 89 -2.72 -2.48 -5.23
N GLN A 90 -3.78 -2.64 -6.02
CA GLN A 90 -4.89 -1.68 -6.11
C GLN A 90 -5.65 -1.61 -4.79
N VAL A 91 -6.10 -2.76 -4.25
CA VAL A 91 -6.76 -2.81 -2.93
C VAL A 91 -5.84 -2.27 -1.84
N ARG A 92 -4.55 -2.64 -1.84
CA ARG A 92 -3.62 -2.15 -0.83
C ARG A 92 -3.54 -0.62 -0.82
N LEU A 93 -3.49 0.00 -2.00
CA LEU A 93 -3.50 1.47 -2.11
C LEU A 93 -4.77 2.07 -1.49
N GLU A 94 -5.94 1.47 -1.74
CA GLU A 94 -7.21 1.90 -1.12
C GLU A 94 -7.13 1.78 0.40
N THR A 95 -6.66 0.65 0.93
CA THR A 95 -6.51 0.45 2.39
C THR A 95 -5.54 1.45 3.02
N TYR A 96 -4.45 1.80 2.33
CA TYR A 96 -3.50 2.81 2.82
C TYR A 96 -4.14 4.21 2.88
N GLN A 97 -5.03 4.53 1.95
CA GLN A 97 -5.74 5.81 1.94
C GLN A 97 -6.84 5.87 3.01
N GLU A 98 -7.56 4.77 3.19
CA GLU A 98 -8.68 4.67 4.13
C GLU A 98 -8.23 4.59 5.58
N PHE A 99 -7.16 3.82 5.85
CA PHE A 99 -6.61 3.64 7.19
C PHE A 99 -5.41 4.56 7.47
N ALA A 100 -5.17 5.58 6.64
CA ALA A 100 -4.15 6.59 6.91
C ALA A 100 -4.48 7.38 8.17
N THR A 101 -3.47 7.56 9.02
CA THR A 101 -3.57 8.35 10.24
C THR A 101 -2.57 9.51 10.18
N PRO A 102 -3.02 10.77 10.34
CA PRO A 102 -4.40 11.24 10.54
C PRO A 102 -5.27 11.19 9.26
N GLN A 103 -6.55 10.85 9.45
CA GLN A 103 -7.55 10.65 8.39
C GLN A 103 -7.65 11.75 7.31
N PRO A 104 -7.53 13.07 7.63
CA PRO A 104 -7.56 14.12 6.61
C PRO A 104 -6.43 13.99 5.56
N LEU A 105 -5.25 13.48 5.96
CA LEU A 105 -4.13 13.28 5.03
C LEU A 105 -4.41 12.15 4.04
N GLY A 106 -5.08 11.07 4.48
CA GLY A 106 -5.54 10.00 3.59
C GLY A 106 -6.49 10.52 2.51
N ARG A 107 -7.45 11.37 2.91
CA ARG A 107 -8.40 12.02 1.97
C ARG A 107 -7.70 12.95 0.99
N LEU A 108 -6.74 13.75 1.47
CA LEU A 108 -5.93 14.62 0.63
C LEU A 108 -5.10 13.81 -0.38
N TYR A 109 -4.50 12.70 0.05
CA TYR A 109 -3.75 11.83 -0.85
C TYR A 109 -4.65 11.19 -1.91
N LYS A 110 -5.87 10.79 -1.54
CA LYS A 110 -6.86 10.24 -2.48
C LYS A 110 -7.27 11.24 -3.56
N SER A 111 -7.38 12.53 -3.23
CA SER A 111 -7.81 13.57 -4.19
C SER A 111 -6.69 14.18 -5.01
N VAL A 112 -5.50 14.39 -4.41
CA VAL A 112 -4.37 15.12 -5.04
C VAL A 112 -3.01 14.47 -4.80
N GLY A 113 -2.95 13.15 -4.60
CA GLY A 113 -1.72 12.44 -4.20
C GLY A 113 -0.51 12.68 -5.10
N ILE A 114 -0.65 12.54 -6.42
CA ILE A 114 0.46 12.75 -7.37
C ILE A 114 0.98 14.20 -7.34
N PRO A 115 0.12 15.24 -7.52
CA PRO A 115 0.55 16.62 -7.35
C PRO A 115 1.18 16.90 -5.98
N PHE A 116 0.58 16.40 -4.90
CA PHE A 116 1.05 16.62 -3.54
C PHE A 116 2.48 16.07 -3.33
N VAL A 117 2.72 14.81 -3.71
CA VAL A 117 4.05 14.19 -3.62
C VAL A 117 5.06 14.89 -4.55
N SER A 118 4.63 15.27 -5.76
CA SER A 118 5.47 16.00 -6.71
C SER A 118 5.94 17.34 -6.13
N VAL A 119 5.04 18.12 -5.54
CA VAL A 119 5.37 19.40 -4.90
C VAL A 119 6.32 19.21 -3.73
N LEU A 120 6.07 18.24 -2.83
CA LEU A 120 6.98 17.96 -1.71
C LEU A 120 8.38 17.55 -2.19
N THR A 121 8.46 16.75 -3.25
CA THR A 121 9.73 16.33 -3.85
C THR A 121 10.49 17.51 -4.44
N LEU A 122 9.79 18.40 -5.15
CA LEU A 122 10.39 19.63 -5.69
C LEU A 122 10.87 20.55 -4.58
N ILE A 123 10.08 20.76 -3.52
CA ILE A 123 10.48 21.55 -2.35
C ILE A 123 11.75 20.98 -1.74
N PHE A 124 11.79 19.67 -1.48
CA PHE A 124 12.98 19.01 -0.94
C PHE A 124 14.21 19.19 -1.85
N PHE A 125 14.03 19.03 -3.16
CA PHE A 125 15.09 19.22 -4.14
C PHE A 125 15.63 20.66 -4.13
N PHE A 126 14.76 21.68 -4.15
CA PHE A 126 15.19 23.08 -4.10
C PHE A 126 15.82 23.46 -2.75
N CYS A 127 15.33 22.93 -1.63
CA CYS A 127 15.97 23.09 -0.33
C CYS A 127 17.38 22.49 -0.32
N MET A 128 17.56 21.29 -0.89
CA MET A 128 18.87 20.66 -1.03
C MET A 128 19.82 21.50 -1.90
N LEU A 129 19.33 22.02 -3.04
CA LEU A 129 20.11 22.91 -3.89
C LEU A 129 20.53 24.20 -3.17
N ALA A 130 19.62 24.81 -2.40
CA ALA A 130 19.93 26.01 -1.63
C ALA A 130 20.99 25.75 -0.54
N VAL A 131 20.93 24.59 0.12
CA VAL A 131 21.93 24.18 1.12
C VAL A 131 23.30 23.99 0.47
N VAL A 132 23.37 23.31 -0.68
CA VAL A 132 24.63 23.14 -1.44
C VAL A 132 25.16 24.49 -1.93
N TRP A 133 24.29 25.39 -2.37
CA TRP A 133 24.70 26.72 -2.80
C TRP A 133 25.30 27.55 -1.65
N TYR A 134 24.72 27.44 -0.44
CA TYR A 134 25.19 28.20 0.73
C TYR A 134 26.42 27.59 1.41
N LYS A 135 26.48 26.26 1.55
CA LYS A 135 27.55 25.55 2.29
C LYS A 135 28.60 24.87 1.40
N GLY A 136 28.40 24.89 0.09
CA GLY A 136 29.21 24.11 -0.85
C GLY A 136 28.80 22.64 -0.92
N THR A 137 29.57 21.85 -1.67
CA THR A 137 29.29 20.42 -1.91
C THR A 137 29.76 19.53 -0.76
N ASP A 138 30.57 20.03 0.16
CA ASP A 138 31.08 19.29 1.31
C ASP A 138 30.13 19.34 2.50
N LEU A 139 28.92 18.81 2.30
CA LEU A 139 27.86 18.86 3.30
C LEU A 139 28.16 18.01 4.54
N PHE A 140 29.03 17.01 4.42
CA PHE A 140 29.19 15.96 5.42
C PHE A 140 30.63 15.69 5.88
N ALA A 141 31.69 16.11 5.19
CA ALA A 141 33.05 15.76 5.64
C ALA A 141 33.45 16.45 6.94
N GLY A 142 32.85 17.62 7.25
CA GLY A 142 33.04 18.31 8.53
C GLY A 142 32.57 17.52 9.76
N TYR A 143 31.78 16.45 9.59
CA TYR A 143 31.21 15.68 10.68
C TYR A 143 31.96 14.37 11.00
N GLN A 144 33.02 14.03 10.26
CA GLN A 144 33.89 12.87 10.56
C GLN A 144 33.13 11.54 10.76
N GLY A 145 32.02 11.34 10.02
CA GLY A 145 31.18 10.15 10.16
C GLY A 145 30.28 10.13 11.41
N ASN A 146 30.25 11.20 12.22
CA ASN A 146 29.35 11.32 13.36
C ASN A 146 27.92 11.65 12.91
N PHE A 147 27.15 10.59 12.65
CA PHE A 147 25.75 10.68 12.25
C PHE A 147 24.89 11.54 13.20
N TYR A 148 25.09 11.45 14.52
CA TYR A 148 24.27 12.15 15.51
C TYR A 148 24.56 13.65 15.59
N ALA A 149 25.66 14.13 14.99
CA ALA A 149 25.88 15.56 14.83
C ALA A 149 24.96 16.18 13.76
N ILE A 150 24.47 15.37 12.81
CA ILE A 150 23.55 15.78 11.75
C ILE A 150 22.11 15.45 12.14
N PHE A 151 21.89 14.25 12.69
CA PHE A 151 20.58 13.78 13.15
C PHE A 151 20.64 13.45 14.64
N PRO A 152 20.45 14.44 15.53
CA PRO A 152 20.54 14.22 16.98
C PRO A 152 19.62 13.10 17.46
N HIS A 153 20.10 12.29 18.41
CA HIS A 153 19.35 11.13 18.91
C HIS A 153 17.93 11.51 19.38
N ASN A 154 17.81 12.57 20.19
CA ASN A 154 16.51 13.03 20.71
C ASN A 154 15.58 13.54 19.61
N PHE A 155 16.13 14.10 18.52
CA PHE A 155 15.32 14.50 17.36
C PHE A 155 14.70 13.28 16.68
N LEU A 156 15.50 12.24 16.43
CA LEU A 156 15.00 10.99 15.84
C LEU A 156 14.00 10.29 16.76
N ALA A 157 14.29 10.22 18.07
CA ALA A 157 13.40 9.64 19.06
C ALA A 157 12.04 10.36 19.10
N LEU A 158 12.05 11.69 19.05
CA LEU A 158 10.81 12.49 19.01
C LEU A 158 10.07 12.33 17.68
N LEU A 159 10.77 12.42 16.55
CA LEU A 159 10.16 12.32 15.22
C LEU A 159 9.44 10.99 15.01
N PHE A 160 10.11 9.87 15.32
CA PHE A 160 9.51 8.55 15.17
C PHE A 160 8.55 8.22 16.30
N GLY A 161 8.85 8.65 17.54
CA GLY A 161 7.99 8.44 18.70
C GLY A 161 6.64 9.16 18.59
N ALA A 162 6.62 10.36 18.01
CA ALA A 162 5.39 11.13 17.81
C ALA A 162 4.35 10.40 16.94
N THR A 163 4.78 9.48 16.07
CA THR A 163 3.85 8.71 15.23
C THR A 163 2.90 7.84 16.06
N PHE A 164 3.36 7.31 17.20
CA PHE A 164 2.54 6.54 18.15
C PHE A 164 1.55 7.39 18.94
N SER A 165 1.66 8.72 18.90
CA SER A 165 0.73 9.62 19.62
C SER A 165 -0.52 9.93 18.80
N VAL A 166 -0.47 9.70 17.49
CA VAL A 166 -1.58 9.99 16.56
C VAL A 166 -2.26 8.70 16.08
N ALA A 167 -1.61 7.55 16.27
CA ALA A 167 -2.08 6.20 15.89
C ALA A 167 -3.32 5.75 16.67
#